data_AF-A0A254RKQ4-F1
#
_entry.id   AF-A0A254RKQ4-F1
#
_cell.length_a   1.000
_cell.length_b   1.000
_cell.length_c   1.000
_cell.angle_alpha   90.00
_cell.angle_beta   90.00
_cell.angle_gamma   90.00
#
_symmetry.space_group_name_H-M   'P 1'
#
loop_
_entity.id
_entity.type
_entity.pdbx_description
1 polymer ?
#
loop_
_entity_poly.entity_id
_entity_poly.type
_entity_poly.pdbx_seq_one_letter_code
_entity_poly.pdbx_strand_id
1 'polypeptide(L)'
;MNAKVLTAATVAALSCLVSTVWAERPDGEKPVCTFQGGAYYESNNTLYLESVNDENAKVEISEETKNCVNGYVGNGEFNLVVERNTKLSANSTIVLPANYSPKSSCIELYEPNQFSTDDNGNWGVTAKNLKGQGDVNKATLMITHTDRDECKNITDIEFTAKNLTKFDDGTDLAVWLYNDKTQYCDWIFQGTYKYIRWDKDNADLGIVYGYAAKDKGKVTAGHFTKVGAGAYIPPMRAYLKYRGQTPLAKSVESIVELPETIDVTLVEEDGTTRLARWNTVTGEMVKVNGWYDLKGRKLNSKPQNKGMFIGNTNIQK
;
A
#
# COMPACT_ATOMS: atom_id res chain seq x y z
N MET A 1 -2.42 -43.06 56.31
CA MET A 1 -1.36 -42.11 55.92
C MET A 1 -1.73 -41.55 54.55
N ASN A 2 -2.31 -40.35 54.50
CA ASN A 2 -2.72 -39.68 53.26
C ASN A 2 -1.73 -38.55 52.96
N ALA A 3 -0.93 -38.69 51.92
CA ALA A 3 -0.09 -37.62 51.41
C ALA A 3 -0.88 -36.80 50.38
N LYS A 4 -1.31 -35.60 50.77
CA LYS A 4 -1.73 -34.56 49.82
C LYS A 4 -0.46 -33.95 49.21
N VAL A 5 -0.27 -34.13 47.91
CA VAL A 5 0.74 -33.40 47.13
C VAL A 5 0.09 -32.10 46.68
N LEU A 6 0.68 -30.97 47.08
CA LEU A 6 0.36 -29.64 46.57
C LEU A 6 0.73 -29.58 45.09
N THR A 7 -0.24 -29.30 44.23
CA THR A 7 -0.01 -28.91 42.83
C THR A 7 0.37 -27.42 42.82
N ALA A 8 1.64 -27.14 42.52
CA ALA A 8 2.09 -25.79 42.20
C ALA A 8 1.52 -25.39 40.83
N ALA A 9 0.73 -24.32 40.79
CA ALA A 9 0.31 -23.69 39.56
C ALA A 9 1.51 -22.93 38.99
N THR A 10 2.15 -23.49 37.96
CA THR A 10 3.13 -22.77 37.15
C THR A 10 2.36 -21.76 36.29
N VAL A 11 2.47 -20.48 36.64
CA VAL A 11 2.10 -19.37 35.78
C VAL A 11 3.03 -19.43 34.58
N ALA A 12 2.55 -19.94 33.45
CA ALA A 12 3.22 -19.78 32.17
C ALA A 12 3.15 -18.28 31.83
N ALA A 13 4.25 -17.57 32.07
CA ALA A 13 4.45 -16.25 31.51
C ALA A 13 4.30 -16.36 29.99
N LEU A 14 3.29 -15.69 29.44
CA LEU A 14 3.19 -15.43 28.00
C LEU A 14 4.50 -14.76 27.59
N SER A 15 5.41 -15.52 27.00
CA SER A 15 6.53 -14.96 26.27
C SER A 15 5.94 -14.24 25.06
N CYS A 16 5.95 -12.90 25.09
CA CYS A 16 5.79 -12.11 23.88
C CYS A 16 6.79 -12.64 22.84
N LEU A 17 6.29 -13.23 21.77
CA LEU A 17 7.11 -13.60 20.62
C LEU A 17 7.57 -12.29 19.99
N VAL A 18 8.76 -11.84 20.39
CA VAL A 18 9.52 -10.85 19.64
C VAL A 18 9.84 -11.53 18.30
N SER A 19 9.54 -10.87 17.18
CA SER A 19 9.70 -11.47 15.86
C SER A 19 11.15 -11.94 15.67
N THR A 20 11.40 -12.99 14.88
CA THR A 20 12.75 -13.58 14.75
C THR A 20 13.76 -12.67 14.04
N VAL A 21 13.33 -11.51 13.51
CA VAL A 21 14.20 -10.49 12.90
C VAL A 21 15.02 -9.73 13.95
N TRP A 22 14.59 -9.76 15.21
CA TRP A 22 15.16 -8.99 16.32
C TRP A 22 16.50 -9.55 16.83
N ALA A 23 16.87 -10.77 16.44
CA ALA A 23 18.00 -11.49 17.03
C ALA A 23 19.37 -11.19 16.41
N GLU A 24 19.46 -10.43 15.30
CA GLU A 24 20.72 -10.26 14.55
C GLU A 24 21.21 -8.81 14.36
N ARG A 25 20.59 -7.79 14.99
CA ARG A 25 21.09 -6.41 14.85
C ARG A 25 22.35 -6.16 15.69
N PRO A 26 23.34 -5.39 15.18
CA PRO A 26 24.58 -5.12 15.90
C PRO A 26 24.27 -4.41 17.23
N ASP A 27 24.96 -4.82 18.30
CA ASP A 27 24.84 -4.40 19.70
C ASP A 27 25.07 -2.88 20.00
N GLY A 28 24.76 -1.97 19.08
CA GLY A 28 25.20 -0.58 19.13
C GLY A 28 24.33 0.36 19.97
N GLU A 29 23.02 0.39 19.75
CA GLU A 29 22.13 1.36 20.42
C GLU A 29 20.85 0.70 20.92
N LYS A 30 20.57 0.87 22.21
CA LYS A 30 19.33 0.37 22.80
C LYS A 30 18.17 1.28 22.36
N PRO A 31 17.01 0.72 22.00
CA PRO A 31 15.84 1.52 21.67
C PRO A 31 15.48 2.44 22.85
N VAL A 32 15.30 3.73 22.58
CA VAL A 32 14.86 4.71 23.59
C VAL A 32 13.33 4.73 23.73
N CYS A 33 12.61 4.33 22.67
CA CYS A 33 11.19 4.02 22.72
C CYS A 33 10.97 2.63 22.11
N THR A 34 10.23 1.75 22.80
CA THR A 34 9.82 0.42 22.28
C THR A 34 8.31 0.37 22.13
N PHE A 35 7.85 -0.39 21.14
CA PHE A 35 6.47 -0.40 20.68
C PHE A 35 6.01 -1.85 20.61
N GLN A 36 4.70 -2.07 20.77
CA GLN A 36 4.15 -3.40 20.52
C GLN A 36 4.19 -3.70 19.01
N GLY A 37 4.64 -4.91 18.67
CA GLY A 37 4.46 -5.51 17.35
C GLY A 37 5.40 -5.04 16.23
N GLY A 38 6.61 -4.60 16.56
CA GLY A 38 7.67 -4.51 15.55
C GLY A 38 8.25 -3.11 15.32
N ALA A 39 7.98 -2.13 16.18
CA ALA A 39 8.46 -0.76 16.01
C ALA A 39 9.34 -0.32 17.17
N TYR A 40 10.35 0.50 16.88
CA TYR A 40 11.20 1.09 17.91
C TYR A 40 11.91 2.36 17.41
N TYR A 41 12.26 3.21 18.35
CA TYR A 41 12.93 4.48 18.09
C TYR A 41 14.31 4.48 18.75
N GLU A 42 15.33 4.85 17.98
CA GLU A 42 16.73 4.92 18.43
C GLU A 42 17.15 6.35 18.75
N SER A 43 18.22 6.49 19.54
CA SER A 43 18.84 7.78 19.89
C SER A 43 19.35 8.58 18.69
N ASN A 44 19.59 7.91 17.56
CA ASN A 44 20.07 8.51 16.32
C ASN A 44 18.98 9.24 15.49
N ASN A 45 17.83 9.57 16.09
CA ASN A 45 16.70 10.21 15.41
C ASN A 45 16.00 9.33 14.36
N THR A 46 15.96 8.01 14.58
CA THR A 46 15.37 7.06 13.62
C THR A 46 14.28 6.20 14.26
N LEU A 47 13.11 6.22 13.63
CA LEU A 47 12.01 5.30 13.88
C LEU A 47 12.10 4.12 12.90
N TYR A 48 12.22 2.91 13.42
CA TYR A 48 12.17 1.68 12.64
C TYR A 48 10.78 1.07 12.77
N LEU A 49 10.16 0.73 11.64
CA LEU A 49 8.89 0.03 11.56
C LEU A 49 9.05 -1.27 10.77
N GLU A 50 8.75 -2.41 11.40
CA GLU A 50 8.79 -3.71 10.74
C GLU A 50 7.51 -4.02 9.97
N SER A 51 7.70 -4.41 8.71
CA SER A 51 6.64 -4.90 7.83
C SER A 51 6.93 -6.36 7.45
N VAL A 52 6.78 -7.25 8.42
CA VAL A 52 7.17 -8.68 8.29
C VAL A 52 6.00 -9.60 7.94
N ASN A 53 6.34 -10.75 7.34
CA ASN A 53 5.39 -11.81 6.98
C ASN A 53 5.11 -12.73 8.18
N ASP A 54 4.64 -12.17 9.29
CA ASP A 54 4.24 -12.90 10.50
C ASP A 54 2.73 -12.71 10.70
N GLU A 55 2.01 -13.81 10.97
CA GLU A 55 0.55 -13.79 11.14
C GLU A 55 0.07 -12.96 12.34
N ASN A 56 0.96 -12.73 13.31
CA ASN A 56 0.72 -11.88 14.47
C ASN A 56 1.28 -10.46 14.29
N ALA A 57 1.88 -10.14 13.13
CA ALA A 57 2.47 -8.83 12.90
C ALA A 57 1.39 -7.73 12.94
N LYS A 58 1.63 -6.73 13.79
CA LYS A 58 0.81 -5.53 13.92
C LYS A 58 1.71 -4.37 14.27
N VAL A 59 1.66 -3.29 13.50
CA VAL A 59 2.24 -2.02 13.94
C VAL A 59 1.17 -1.30 14.74
N GLU A 60 1.52 -0.71 15.88
CA GLU A 60 0.63 0.16 16.66
C GLU A 60 1.40 1.35 17.22
N ILE A 61 0.81 2.55 17.12
CA ILE A 61 1.38 3.78 17.69
C ILE A 61 0.40 4.29 18.75
N SER A 62 0.69 3.96 20.01
CA SER A 62 -0.06 4.49 21.15
C SER A 62 0.23 6.00 21.36
N GLU A 63 -0.58 6.67 22.19
CA GLU A 63 -0.30 8.07 22.54
C GLU A 63 0.99 8.21 23.37
N GLU A 64 1.29 7.26 24.26
CA GLU A 64 2.53 7.22 25.04
C GLU A 64 3.76 7.12 24.13
N THR A 65 3.66 6.22 23.16
CA THR A 65 4.65 5.98 22.13
C THR A 65 4.91 7.23 21.28
N LYS A 66 3.85 7.86 20.77
CA LYS A 66 3.93 9.11 20.03
C LYS A 66 4.61 10.20 20.86
N ASN A 67 4.22 10.33 22.14
CA ASN A 67 4.79 11.32 23.04
C ASN A 67 6.26 11.05 23.36
N CYS A 68 6.68 9.78 23.44
CA CYS A 68 8.08 9.39 23.57
C CYS A 68 8.91 9.92 22.40
N VAL A 69 8.52 9.59 21.16
CA VAL A 69 9.21 10.08 19.95
C VAL A 69 9.21 11.61 19.90
N ASN A 70 8.06 12.24 20.12
CA ASN A 70 7.92 13.71 20.13
C ASN A 70 8.80 14.39 21.19
N GLY A 71 9.05 13.74 22.32
CA GLY A 71 9.96 14.22 23.36
C GLY A 71 11.41 14.33 22.89
N TYR A 72 11.83 13.49 21.95
CA TYR A 72 13.17 13.54 21.35
C TYR A 72 13.25 14.48 20.14
N VAL A 73 12.22 14.49 19.29
CA VAL A 73 12.25 15.26 18.02
C VAL A 73 11.75 16.69 18.14
N GLY A 74 11.07 17.04 19.23
CA GLY A 74 10.51 18.39 19.44
C GLY A 74 9.49 18.79 18.38
N ASN A 75 8.69 17.84 17.88
CA ASN A 75 7.82 17.97 16.70
C ASN A 75 8.55 18.24 15.36
N GLY A 76 9.87 18.07 15.32
CA GLY A 76 10.69 18.17 14.12
C GLY A 76 10.63 16.94 13.22
N GLU A 77 11.52 16.92 12.22
CA GLU A 77 11.67 15.79 11.29
C GLU A 77 12.55 14.69 11.90
N PHE A 78 12.22 13.44 11.57
CA PHE A 78 12.96 12.26 11.97
C PHE A 78 13.12 11.30 10.80
N ASN A 79 14.12 10.42 10.90
CA ASN A 79 14.30 9.34 9.93
C ASN A 79 13.27 8.25 10.22
N LEU A 80 12.60 7.77 9.18
CA LEU A 80 11.69 6.65 9.27
C LEU A 80 12.17 5.55 8.34
N VAL A 81 12.47 4.38 8.89
CA VAL A 81 12.92 3.21 8.15
C VAL A 81 11.82 2.17 8.19
N VAL A 82 11.33 1.77 7.03
CA VAL A 82 10.36 0.69 6.87
C VAL A 82 11.08 -0.54 6.37
N GLU A 83 11.16 -1.54 7.23
CA GLU A 83 11.94 -2.73 6.95
C GLU A 83 11.03 -3.79 6.37
N ARG A 84 11.31 -4.16 5.12
CA ARG A 84 10.58 -5.22 4.43
C ARG A 84 11.46 -6.44 4.39
N ASN A 85 10.94 -7.59 4.83
CA ASN A 85 11.63 -8.87 4.71
C ASN A 85 11.67 -9.41 3.25
N THR A 86 11.27 -8.60 2.27
CA THR A 86 11.27 -8.88 0.84
C THR A 86 11.79 -7.67 0.08
N LYS A 87 12.58 -7.91 -0.97
CA LYS A 87 13.02 -6.86 -1.91
C LYS A 87 11.81 -6.11 -2.49
N LEU A 88 11.99 -4.81 -2.73
CA LEU A 88 11.00 -4.01 -3.45
C LEU A 88 10.81 -4.52 -4.88
N SER A 89 9.56 -4.85 -5.20
CA SER A 89 9.11 -5.01 -6.58
C SER A 89 8.95 -3.66 -7.25
N ALA A 90 8.89 -3.65 -8.60
CA ALA A 90 8.68 -2.44 -9.40
C ALA A 90 7.44 -1.63 -8.96
N ASN A 91 6.41 -2.32 -8.44
CA ASN A 91 5.21 -1.70 -7.90
C ASN A 91 4.90 -2.30 -6.55
N SER A 92 4.47 -1.45 -5.63
CA SER A 92 3.93 -1.87 -4.34
C SER A 92 3.06 -0.76 -3.76
N THR A 93 2.74 -0.89 -2.48
CA THR A 93 1.91 0.07 -1.74
C THR A 93 2.57 0.42 -0.43
N ILE A 94 2.18 1.53 0.16
CA ILE A 94 2.61 1.89 1.51
C ILE A 94 1.52 2.71 2.24
N VAL A 95 1.45 2.55 3.56
CA VAL A 95 0.68 3.41 4.47
C VAL A 95 1.51 3.58 5.74
N LEU A 96 1.67 4.82 6.20
CA LEU A 96 2.59 5.16 7.30
C LEU A 96 1.93 6.08 8.33
N PRO A 97 2.30 5.96 9.61
CA PRO A 97 1.65 6.69 10.71
C PRO A 97 2.18 8.11 10.89
N ALA A 98 2.87 8.66 9.90
CA ALA A 98 3.43 9.99 9.89
C ALA A 98 3.32 10.56 8.47
N ASN A 99 3.45 11.88 8.31
CA ASN A 99 3.72 12.45 7.00
C ASN A 99 5.15 12.11 6.61
N TYR A 100 5.41 11.80 5.35
CA TYR A 100 6.68 11.23 4.93
C TYR A 100 7.13 11.68 3.55
N SER A 101 8.44 11.63 3.31
CA SER A 101 9.05 11.86 2.00
C SER A 101 10.15 10.84 1.75
N PRO A 102 10.13 10.08 0.63
CA PRO A 102 11.18 9.11 0.34
C PRO A 102 12.53 9.80 0.21
N LYS A 103 13.57 9.27 0.87
CA LYS A 103 14.94 9.77 0.71
C LYS A 103 15.58 9.34 -0.60
N SER A 104 15.15 8.20 -1.13
CA SER A 104 15.69 7.62 -2.36
C SER A 104 14.94 8.14 -3.58
N SER A 105 15.70 8.56 -4.59
CA SER A 105 15.15 8.86 -5.93
C SER A 105 14.65 7.62 -6.68
N CYS A 106 14.88 6.41 -6.14
CA CYS A 106 14.35 5.16 -6.68
C CYS A 106 12.84 5.03 -6.53
N ILE A 107 12.20 5.86 -5.70
CA ILE A 107 10.82 5.69 -5.27
C ILE A 107 9.97 6.90 -5.66
N GLU A 108 8.88 6.63 -6.36
CA GLU A 108 7.82 7.61 -6.66
C GLU A 108 6.53 7.22 -5.93
N LEU A 109 5.81 8.23 -5.43
CA LEU A 109 4.57 8.06 -4.70
C LEU A 109 3.40 8.59 -5.52
N TYR A 110 2.32 7.82 -5.57
CA TYR A 110 1.09 8.19 -6.26
C TYR A 110 -0.12 7.94 -5.37
N GLU A 111 -1.03 8.90 -5.34
CA GLU A 111 -2.33 8.77 -4.66
C GLU A 111 -3.40 8.37 -5.68
N PRO A 112 -4.02 7.19 -5.54
CA PRO A 112 -5.24 6.86 -6.27
C PRO A 112 -6.34 7.85 -5.90
N ASN A 113 -6.98 8.47 -6.88
CA ASN A 113 -7.98 9.51 -6.62
C ASN A 113 -9.28 9.34 -7.43
N GLN A 114 -9.28 8.49 -8.45
CA GLN A 114 -10.44 8.30 -9.29
C GLN A 114 -10.49 6.88 -9.81
N PHE A 115 -11.71 6.37 -9.90
CA PHE A 115 -12.04 5.15 -10.62
C PHE A 115 -12.77 5.52 -11.92
N SER A 116 -12.60 4.73 -12.98
CA SER A 116 -13.30 4.94 -14.25
C SER A 116 -13.72 3.63 -14.89
N THR A 117 -14.69 3.73 -15.79
CA THR A 117 -15.11 2.63 -16.65
C THR A 117 -15.19 3.14 -18.07
N ASP A 118 -14.43 2.55 -18.99
CA ASP A 118 -14.50 2.90 -20.40
C ASP A 118 -15.82 2.40 -21.04
N ASP A 119 -16.06 2.78 -22.29
CA ASP A 119 -17.30 2.43 -23.00
C ASP A 119 -17.39 0.93 -23.36
N ASN A 120 -16.27 0.20 -23.26
CA ASN A 120 -16.20 -1.25 -23.44
C ASN A 120 -16.37 -2.00 -22.10
N GLY A 121 -16.58 -1.29 -21.00
CA GLY A 121 -16.69 -1.88 -19.67
C GLY A 121 -15.35 -2.26 -19.04
N ASN A 122 -14.21 -1.78 -19.57
CA ASN A 122 -12.91 -1.93 -18.92
C ASN A 122 -12.75 -0.92 -17.80
N TRP A 123 -12.16 -1.37 -16.70
CA TRP A 123 -12.09 -0.60 -15.46
C TRP A 123 -10.75 0.11 -15.41
N GLY A 124 -10.70 1.29 -14.79
CA GLY A 124 -9.47 2.04 -14.65
C GLY A 124 -9.35 2.77 -13.32
N VAL A 125 -8.11 3.05 -12.93
CA VAL A 125 -7.76 3.85 -11.76
C VAL A 125 -6.83 4.98 -12.21
N THR A 126 -7.16 6.20 -11.84
CA THR A 126 -6.22 7.33 -11.99
C THR A 126 -5.53 7.55 -10.66
N ALA A 127 -4.21 7.71 -10.70
CA ALA A 127 -3.40 8.04 -9.54
C ALA A 127 -2.50 9.23 -9.84
N LYS A 128 -2.46 10.20 -8.92
CA LYS A 128 -1.72 11.45 -9.07
C LYS A 128 -0.38 11.38 -8.35
N ASN A 129 0.69 11.79 -9.02
CA ASN A 129 2.02 11.91 -8.42
C ASN A 129 1.98 12.87 -7.22
N LEU A 130 2.51 12.41 -6.10
CA LEU A 130 2.52 13.11 -4.83
C LEU A 130 3.73 14.03 -4.63
N LYS A 131 4.59 14.18 -5.65
CA LYS A 131 5.80 15.02 -5.60
C LYS A 131 6.73 14.66 -4.44
N GLY A 132 6.81 13.35 -4.17
CA GLY A 132 7.60 12.81 -3.08
C GLY A 132 7.05 13.10 -1.67
N GLN A 133 5.78 13.48 -1.51
CA GLN A 133 5.18 13.75 -0.19
C GLN A 133 3.98 12.83 0.08
N GLY A 134 4.12 11.92 1.04
CA GLY A 134 3.03 11.07 1.50
C GLY A 134 2.35 11.62 2.75
N ASP A 135 1.02 11.49 2.78
CA ASP A 135 0.20 11.88 3.93
C ASP A 135 0.10 10.73 4.96
N VAL A 136 0.05 11.11 6.23
CA VAL A 136 -0.20 10.18 7.34
C VAL A 136 -1.48 9.38 7.16
N ASN A 137 -1.41 8.08 7.48
CA ASN A 137 -2.52 7.14 7.45
C ASN A 137 -3.23 7.00 6.11
N LYS A 138 -2.59 7.44 5.02
CA LYS A 138 -3.16 7.43 3.68
C LYS A 138 -2.49 6.36 2.81
N ALA A 139 -3.28 5.39 2.37
CA ALA A 139 -2.84 4.35 1.47
C ALA A 139 -2.34 4.95 0.14
N THR A 140 -1.10 4.62 -0.22
CA THR A 140 -0.37 5.22 -1.34
C THR A 140 0.18 4.13 -2.26
N LEU A 141 0.13 4.33 -3.58
CA LEU A 141 0.86 3.51 -4.55
C LEU A 141 2.33 3.94 -4.56
N MET A 142 3.22 2.96 -4.55
CA MET A 142 4.66 3.20 -4.54
C MET A 142 5.29 2.50 -5.74
N ILE A 143 5.85 3.29 -6.66
CA ILE A 143 6.55 2.80 -7.85
C ILE A 143 8.04 2.86 -7.58
N THR A 144 8.75 1.76 -7.84
CA THR A 144 10.19 1.63 -7.67
C THR A 144 10.85 1.45 -9.04
N HIS A 145 11.86 2.26 -9.34
CA HIS A 145 12.60 2.23 -10.61
C HIS A 145 13.59 1.07 -10.68
N THR A 146 13.10 -0.17 -10.56
CA THR A 146 13.90 -1.41 -10.54
C THR A 146 14.61 -1.70 -11.87
N ASP A 147 14.35 -0.92 -12.91
CA ASP A 147 15.14 -0.92 -14.15
C ASP A 147 16.55 -0.37 -13.94
N ARG A 148 16.73 0.53 -12.96
CA ARG A 148 18.03 1.07 -12.57
C ARG A 148 18.76 0.13 -11.62
N ASP A 149 20.04 -0.12 -11.86
CA ASP A 149 20.84 -1.10 -11.11
C ASP A 149 20.93 -0.76 -9.62
N GLU A 150 21.03 0.53 -9.29
CA GLU A 150 21.08 1.00 -7.91
C GLU A 150 19.76 0.79 -7.14
N CYS A 151 18.65 0.51 -7.82
CA CYS A 151 17.32 0.34 -7.23
C CYS A 151 16.87 -1.12 -7.10
N LYS A 152 17.62 -2.11 -7.62
CA LYS A 152 17.19 -3.52 -7.75
C LYS A 152 17.14 -4.34 -6.45
N ASN A 153 17.70 -3.83 -5.36
CA ASN A 153 17.87 -4.60 -4.11
C ASN A 153 17.45 -3.84 -2.85
N ILE A 154 16.61 -2.82 -2.98
CA ILE A 154 16.09 -2.07 -1.82
C ILE A 154 15.20 -3.00 -0.99
N THR A 155 15.52 -3.12 0.29
CA THR A 155 14.79 -3.93 1.29
C THR A 155 14.30 -3.04 2.43
N ASP A 156 15.16 -2.13 2.86
CA ASP A 156 14.81 -1.06 3.80
C ASP A 156 14.48 0.22 3.05
N ILE A 157 13.35 0.83 3.42
CA ILE A 157 12.87 2.04 2.78
C ILE A 157 13.02 3.19 3.74
N GLU A 158 13.88 4.13 3.38
CA GLU A 158 14.11 5.31 4.18
C GLU A 158 13.26 6.49 3.75
N PHE A 159 12.68 7.14 4.76
CA PHE A 159 11.91 8.36 4.63
C PHE A 159 12.43 9.42 5.59
N THR A 160 12.25 10.68 5.21
CA THR A 160 12.14 11.78 6.17
C THR A 160 10.69 11.86 6.60
N ALA A 161 10.40 11.84 7.90
CA ALA A 161 9.04 11.83 8.43
C ALA A 161 8.82 12.94 9.47
N LYS A 162 7.56 13.34 9.63
CA LYS A 162 7.10 14.31 10.64
C LYS A 162 5.65 14.04 11.05
N ASN A 163 5.23 14.64 12.15
CA ASN A 163 3.86 14.55 12.65
C ASN A 163 3.41 13.09 12.86
N LEU A 164 4.20 12.31 13.62
CA LEU A 164 3.82 10.97 14.03
C LEU A 164 2.45 11.03 14.73
N THR A 165 1.51 10.26 14.22
CA THR A 165 0.12 10.27 14.68
C THR A 165 -0.18 8.94 15.34
N LYS A 166 -0.91 9.01 16.47
CA LYS A 166 -1.44 7.81 17.09
C LYS A 166 -2.35 7.10 16.10
N PHE A 167 -2.37 5.78 16.13
CA PHE A 167 -3.39 5.04 15.43
C PHE A 167 -3.76 3.79 16.22
N ASP A 168 -5.00 3.41 16.07
CA ASP A 168 -5.60 2.24 16.68
C ASP A 168 -6.36 1.43 15.62
N ASP A 169 -6.94 0.31 16.05
CA ASP A 169 -7.67 -0.61 15.19
C ASP A 169 -8.91 0.02 14.50
N GLY A 170 -9.37 1.18 14.96
CA GLY A 170 -10.48 1.93 14.39
C GLY A 170 -10.08 3.04 13.42
N THR A 171 -8.78 3.23 13.18
CA THR A 171 -8.30 4.27 12.27
C THR A 171 -8.68 3.93 10.83
N ASP A 172 -9.47 4.80 10.18
CA ASP A 172 -9.83 4.60 8.77
C ASP A 172 -8.63 4.88 7.88
N LEU A 173 -8.20 3.84 7.16
CA LEU A 173 -7.10 3.88 6.19
C LEU A 173 -7.62 3.78 4.74
N ALA A 174 -8.92 4.00 4.54
CA ALA A 174 -9.56 3.91 3.24
C ALA A 174 -9.39 5.19 2.41
N VAL A 175 -8.90 5.02 1.18
CA VAL A 175 -9.02 6.02 0.12
C VAL A 175 -10.19 5.63 -0.77
N TRP A 176 -11.21 6.47 -0.78
CA TRP A 176 -12.47 6.26 -1.49
C TRP A 176 -12.31 6.64 -2.95
N LEU A 177 -12.50 5.68 -3.86
CA LEU A 177 -12.35 5.91 -5.29
C LEU A 177 -13.72 6.09 -5.92
N TYR A 178 -14.02 7.32 -6.31
CA TYR A 178 -15.26 7.68 -6.97
C TYR A 178 -15.17 7.42 -8.46
N ASN A 179 -16.23 6.83 -9.02
CA ASN A 179 -16.40 6.73 -10.46
C ASN A 179 -16.79 8.10 -11.03
N ASP A 180 -16.06 8.59 -12.03
CA ASP A 180 -16.34 9.90 -12.64
C ASP A 180 -17.69 9.97 -13.38
N LYS A 181 -18.12 8.85 -13.99
CA LYS A 181 -19.39 8.76 -14.71
C LYS A 181 -20.58 8.59 -13.75
N THR A 182 -20.48 7.68 -12.79
CA THR A 182 -21.63 7.30 -11.93
C THR A 182 -21.65 8.00 -10.58
N GLN A 183 -20.53 8.60 -10.17
CA GLN A 183 -20.31 9.22 -8.85
C GLN A 183 -20.44 8.24 -7.67
N TYR A 184 -20.52 6.93 -7.93
CA TYR A 184 -20.51 5.90 -6.89
C TYR A 184 -19.09 5.59 -6.42
N CYS A 185 -18.97 5.21 -5.14
CA CYS A 185 -17.73 4.70 -4.57
C CYS A 185 -17.82 3.18 -4.39
N ASP A 186 -17.72 2.48 -5.51
CA ASP A 186 -17.73 1.01 -5.54
C ASP A 186 -16.38 0.42 -5.13
N TRP A 187 -15.33 1.23 -5.01
CA TRP A 187 -13.97 0.80 -4.74
C TRP A 187 -13.32 1.61 -3.63
N ILE A 188 -12.63 0.91 -2.75
CA ILE A 188 -11.78 1.50 -1.73
C ILE A 188 -10.35 0.98 -1.88
N PHE A 189 -9.38 1.87 -1.76
CA PHE A 189 -7.99 1.51 -1.61
C PHE A 189 -7.63 1.57 -0.13
N GLN A 190 -7.53 0.39 0.48
CA GLN A 190 -7.53 0.20 1.93
C GLN A 190 -6.12 -0.10 2.42
N GLY A 191 -5.59 0.73 3.32
CA GLY A 191 -4.37 0.44 4.07
C GLY A 191 -4.63 -0.54 5.23
N THR A 192 -3.57 -1.19 5.71
CA THR A 192 -3.57 -1.99 6.93
C THR A 192 -2.30 -1.80 7.75
N TYR A 193 -2.43 -1.73 9.07
CA TYR A 193 -1.32 -1.86 10.03
C TYR A 193 -1.25 -3.25 10.67
N LYS A 194 -2.05 -4.20 10.19
CA LYS A 194 -2.07 -5.59 10.62
C LYS A 194 -1.78 -6.52 9.47
N TYR A 195 -1.21 -7.66 9.79
CA TYR A 195 -1.20 -8.79 8.88
C TYR A 195 -2.65 -9.23 8.60
N ILE A 196 -2.97 -9.42 7.32
CA ILE A 196 -4.24 -9.99 6.89
C ILE A 196 -3.95 -11.21 6.04
N ARG A 197 -4.66 -12.31 6.30
CA ARG A 197 -4.67 -13.52 5.48
C ARG A 197 -6.09 -13.79 4.99
N TRP A 198 -6.19 -14.08 3.71
CA TRP A 198 -7.46 -14.46 3.08
C TRP A 198 -7.52 -15.97 2.95
N ASP A 199 -8.07 -16.64 3.97
CA ASP A 199 -8.31 -18.08 3.92
C ASP A 199 -9.52 -18.43 3.04
N LYS A 200 -9.70 -19.73 2.76
CA LYS A 200 -10.63 -20.26 1.74
C LYS A 200 -12.08 -19.76 1.86
N ASP A 201 -12.52 -19.44 3.07
CA ASP A 201 -13.89 -19.04 3.37
C ASP A 201 -14.01 -17.54 3.70
N ASN A 202 -12.96 -16.76 3.44
CA ASN A 202 -12.97 -15.33 3.68
C ASN A 202 -13.90 -14.63 2.67
N ALA A 203 -14.85 -13.83 3.17
CA ALA A 203 -15.84 -13.12 2.37
C ALA A 203 -15.25 -12.10 1.38
N ASP A 204 -14.00 -11.69 1.60
CA ASP A 204 -13.28 -10.77 0.71
C ASP A 204 -12.65 -11.47 -0.50
N LEU A 205 -12.68 -12.81 -0.54
CA LEU A 205 -12.21 -13.56 -1.71
C LEU A 205 -13.01 -13.20 -2.96
N GLY A 206 -12.29 -12.96 -4.05
CA GLY A 206 -12.89 -12.59 -5.32
C GLY A 206 -13.17 -11.09 -5.48
N ILE A 207 -13.20 -10.31 -4.40
CA ILE A 207 -13.49 -8.87 -4.41
C ILE A 207 -12.30 -7.99 -3.96
N VAL A 208 -11.18 -8.60 -3.57
CA VAL A 208 -9.94 -7.92 -3.18
C VAL A 208 -8.82 -8.17 -4.18
N TYR A 209 -8.02 -7.14 -4.41
CA TYR A 209 -6.88 -7.12 -5.33
C TYR A 209 -5.67 -6.49 -4.65
N GLY A 210 -4.48 -6.98 -4.98
CA GLY A 210 -3.24 -6.45 -4.42
C GLY A 210 -2.03 -6.79 -5.27
N TYR A 211 -0.88 -6.21 -4.90
CA TYR A 211 0.38 -6.53 -5.54
C TYR A 211 1.01 -7.78 -4.95
N ALA A 212 1.43 -8.70 -5.82
CA ALA A 212 2.21 -9.85 -5.42
C ALA A 212 3.62 -9.41 -4.99
N ALA A 213 4.04 -9.76 -3.77
CA ALA A 213 5.38 -9.44 -3.26
C ALA A 213 6.47 -10.41 -3.77
N LYS A 214 6.09 -11.58 -4.30
CA LYS A 214 6.99 -12.62 -4.79
C LYS A 214 6.33 -13.46 -5.88
N ASP A 215 7.14 -14.17 -6.64
CA ASP A 215 6.68 -15.12 -7.64
C ASP A 215 5.97 -16.31 -6.99
N LYS A 216 4.81 -16.69 -7.55
CA LYS A 216 4.07 -17.90 -7.16
C LYS A 216 3.25 -18.41 -8.35
N GLY A 217 3.66 -19.54 -8.90
CA GLY A 217 2.99 -20.13 -10.07
C GLY A 217 3.10 -19.20 -11.28
N LYS A 218 1.97 -18.70 -11.78
CA LYS A 218 1.91 -17.76 -12.92
C LYS A 218 1.93 -16.27 -12.52
N VAL A 219 1.84 -15.98 -11.21
CA VAL A 219 1.86 -14.60 -10.70
C VAL A 219 3.31 -14.24 -10.37
N THR A 220 3.81 -13.12 -10.89
CA THR A 220 5.19 -12.64 -10.63
C THR A 220 5.19 -11.46 -9.65
N ALA A 221 6.32 -11.17 -9.02
CA ALA A 221 6.45 -10.05 -8.11
C ALA A 221 6.13 -8.71 -8.80
N GLY A 222 5.34 -7.86 -8.15
CA GLY A 222 4.85 -6.59 -8.70
C GLY A 222 3.61 -6.73 -9.58
N HIS A 223 3.11 -7.94 -9.81
CA HIS A 223 1.82 -8.17 -10.49
C HIS A 223 0.65 -7.72 -9.61
N PHE A 224 -0.27 -6.95 -10.17
CA PHE A 224 -1.52 -6.59 -9.50
C PHE A 224 -2.61 -7.61 -9.85
N THR A 225 -3.05 -8.42 -8.88
CA THR A 225 -3.92 -9.56 -9.15
C THR A 225 -5.00 -9.72 -8.08
N LYS A 226 -6.07 -10.43 -8.45
CA LYS A 226 -7.13 -10.85 -7.53
C LYS A 226 -6.56 -11.74 -6.44
N VAL A 227 -6.91 -11.44 -5.20
CA VAL A 227 -6.47 -12.21 -4.04
C VAL A 227 -7.16 -13.58 -4.03
N GLY A 228 -6.35 -14.63 -4.03
CA GLY A 228 -6.79 -16.02 -3.88
C GLY A 228 -6.60 -16.54 -2.45
N ALA A 229 -7.19 -17.71 -2.17
CA ALA A 229 -7.07 -18.36 -0.87
C ALA A 229 -5.60 -18.60 -0.47
N GLY A 230 -5.26 -18.26 0.78
CA GLY A 230 -3.91 -18.33 1.34
C GLY A 230 -2.98 -17.18 0.94
N ALA A 231 -3.47 -16.20 0.18
CA ALA A 231 -2.76 -14.94 0.02
C ALA A 231 -2.80 -14.12 1.32
N TYR A 232 -1.81 -13.25 1.48
CA TYR A 232 -1.67 -12.43 2.67
C TYR A 232 -1.04 -11.08 2.34
N ILE A 233 -1.20 -10.14 3.25
CA ILE A 233 -0.63 -8.79 3.19
C ILE A 233 -0.03 -8.42 4.55
N PRO A 234 1.26 -8.03 4.62
CA PRO A 234 1.88 -7.52 5.86
C PRO A 234 1.35 -6.14 6.27
N PRO A 235 1.59 -5.71 7.52
CA PRO A 235 1.37 -4.33 7.96
C PRO A 235 2.04 -3.28 7.06
N MET A 236 1.52 -2.05 7.07
CA MET A 236 2.00 -0.90 6.28
C MET A 236 1.94 -1.15 4.76
N ARG A 237 0.91 -1.87 4.33
CA ARG A 237 0.58 -2.12 2.92
C ARG A 237 -0.88 -1.77 2.67
N ALA A 238 -1.27 -1.75 1.40
CA ALA A 238 -2.63 -1.48 0.99
C ALA A 238 -3.09 -2.45 -0.10
N TYR A 239 -4.40 -2.59 -0.21
CA TYR A 239 -5.08 -3.43 -1.18
C TYR A 239 -6.33 -2.70 -1.71
N LEU A 240 -6.76 -3.07 -2.90
CA LEU A 240 -7.97 -2.54 -3.51
C LEU A 240 -9.13 -3.49 -3.20
N LYS A 241 -10.25 -2.97 -2.70
CA LYS A 241 -11.43 -3.76 -2.36
C LYS A 241 -12.68 -3.20 -3.01
N TYR A 242 -13.41 -4.09 -3.68
CA TYR A 242 -14.72 -3.79 -4.24
C TYR A 242 -15.78 -3.84 -3.14
N ARG A 243 -16.67 -2.85 -3.11
CA ARG A 243 -17.76 -2.71 -2.15
C ARG A 243 -19.15 -2.93 -2.75
N GLY A 244 -19.27 -2.87 -4.08
CA GLY A 244 -20.51 -3.19 -4.80
C GLY A 244 -21.73 -2.44 -4.31
N GLN A 245 -21.64 -1.10 -4.20
CA GLN A 245 -22.80 -0.28 -3.87
C GLN A 245 -23.78 -0.20 -5.06
N THR A 246 -23.29 -0.43 -6.27
CA THR A 246 -24.10 -0.60 -7.47
C THR A 246 -24.29 -2.09 -7.81
N PRO A 247 -25.53 -2.61 -7.98
CA PRO A 247 -25.73 -3.92 -8.57
C PRO A 247 -25.15 -3.92 -9.99
N LEU A 248 -24.12 -4.71 -10.25
CA LEU A 248 -23.73 -5.04 -11.62
C LEU A 248 -24.95 -5.67 -12.30
N ALA A 249 -25.26 -5.20 -13.51
CA ALA A 249 -26.49 -5.58 -14.20
C ALA A 249 -26.67 -7.12 -14.19
N LYS A 250 -27.78 -7.55 -13.57
CA LYS A 250 -28.12 -8.95 -13.33
C LYS A 250 -28.08 -9.76 -14.62
N SER A 251 -27.32 -10.86 -14.63
CA SER A 251 -27.77 -12.08 -15.28
C SER A 251 -28.03 -13.14 -14.20
N VAL A 252 -29.06 -13.93 -14.41
CA VAL A 252 -29.63 -14.94 -13.51
C VAL A 252 -28.52 -15.73 -12.75
N GLU A 253 -28.60 -15.76 -11.41
CA GLU A 253 -27.68 -16.45 -10.46
C GLU A 253 -26.20 -15.98 -10.41
N SER A 254 -25.88 -14.81 -10.97
CA SER A 254 -24.49 -14.40 -11.21
C SER A 254 -23.69 -13.99 -9.97
N ILE A 255 -22.61 -14.73 -9.71
CA ILE A 255 -21.36 -14.23 -9.12
C ILE A 255 -21.01 -12.91 -9.84
N VAL A 256 -20.75 -11.85 -9.08
CA VAL A 256 -20.22 -10.59 -9.64
C VAL A 256 -18.89 -10.88 -10.33
N GLU A 257 -18.89 -10.91 -11.67
CA GLU A 257 -17.69 -11.13 -12.47
C GLU A 257 -16.93 -9.80 -12.58
N LEU A 258 -16.01 -9.59 -11.64
CA LEU A 258 -15.12 -8.43 -11.64
C LEU A 258 -14.07 -8.54 -12.76
N PRO A 259 -13.63 -7.40 -13.33
CA PRO A 259 -12.85 -7.37 -14.57
C PRO A 259 -11.51 -8.09 -14.43
N GLU A 260 -11.10 -8.69 -15.55
CA GLU A 260 -9.80 -9.34 -15.73
C GLU A 260 -8.64 -8.34 -15.93
N THR A 261 -8.92 -7.06 -16.15
CA THR A 261 -7.92 -6.00 -16.30
C THR A 261 -8.39 -4.69 -15.67
N ILE A 262 -7.47 -3.97 -15.01
CA ILE A 262 -7.68 -2.61 -14.51
C ILE A 262 -6.60 -1.70 -15.11
N ASP A 263 -6.97 -0.70 -15.89
CA ASP A 263 -6.04 0.24 -16.50
C ASP A 263 -5.66 1.36 -15.52
N VAL A 264 -4.38 1.56 -15.27
CA VAL A 264 -3.89 2.57 -14.33
C VAL A 264 -3.18 3.70 -15.03
N THR A 265 -3.77 4.88 -14.85
CA THR A 265 -3.26 6.13 -15.37
C THR A 265 -2.49 6.84 -14.27
N LEU A 266 -1.17 6.84 -14.36
CA LEU A 266 -0.29 7.62 -13.49
C LEU A 266 -0.17 9.02 -14.08
N VAL A 267 -0.63 10.03 -13.35
CA VAL A 267 -0.55 11.44 -13.74
C VAL A 267 0.66 12.06 -13.07
N GLU A 268 1.64 12.46 -13.88
CA GLU A 268 2.90 13.08 -13.44
C GLU A 268 2.71 14.56 -13.06
N GLU A 269 3.77 15.14 -12.47
CA GLU A 269 3.74 16.52 -11.96
C GLU A 269 3.46 17.58 -13.04
N ASP A 270 3.96 17.33 -14.26
CA ASP A 270 3.81 18.21 -15.42
C ASP A 270 2.49 17.98 -16.16
N GLY A 271 1.63 17.09 -15.65
CA GLY A 271 0.36 16.71 -16.25
C GLY A 271 0.48 15.66 -17.34
N THR A 272 1.68 15.13 -17.62
CA THR A 272 1.83 13.97 -18.51
C THR A 272 1.26 12.71 -17.86
N THR A 273 0.74 11.79 -18.67
CA THR A 273 0.19 10.53 -18.18
C THR A 273 1.02 9.35 -18.66
N ARG A 274 1.24 8.39 -17.76
CA ARG A 274 1.73 7.05 -18.10
C ARG A 274 0.58 6.07 -17.90
N LEU A 275 0.29 5.27 -18.92
CA LEU A 275 -0.66 4.16 -18.79
C LEU A 275 0.10 2.88 -18.46
N ALA A 276 -0.26 2.28 -17.34
CA ALA A 276 0.06 0.92 -16.98
C ALA A 276 -1.23 0.11 -17.02
N ARG A 277 -1.34 -0.89 -17.90
CA ARG A 277 -2.47 -1.83 -17.85
C ARG A 277 -2.17 -2.90 -16.82
N TRP A 278 -2.97 -3.02 -15.77
CA TRP A 278 -2.92 -4.16 -14.86
C TRP A 278 -3.79 -5.27 -15.41
N ASN A 279 -3.20 -6.38 -15.84
CA ASN A 279 -3.99 -7.59 -16.06
C ASN A 279 -4.19 -8.29 -14.71
N THR A 280 -5.41 -8.36 -14.21
CA THR A 280 -5.72 -8.94 -12.89
C THR A 280 -5.73 -10.47 -12.90
N VAL A 281 -5.78 -11.10 -14.08
CA VAL A 281 -5.75 -12.56 -14.30
C VAL A 281 -4.33 -13.09 -14.52
N THR A 282 -3.54 -12.44 -15.37
CA THR A 282 -2.13 -12.82 -15.59
C THR A 282 -1.20 -12.10 -14.63
N GLY A 283 -1.66 -11.00 -14.04
CA GLY A 283 -0.89 -10.12 -13.18
C GLY A 283 0.01 -9.15 -13.94
N GLU A 284 0.17 -9.31 -15.26
CA GLU A 284 1.12 -8.54 -16.06
C GLU A 284 0.80 -7.05 -16.06
N MET A 285 1.83 -6.24 -15.83
CA MET A 285 1.78 -4.83 -16.19
C MET A 285 2.33 -4.64 -17.59
N VAL A 286 1.45 -4.38 -18.54
CA VAL A 286 1.90 -3.90 -19.85
C VAL A 286 2.06 -2.38 -19.72
N LYS A 287 3.31 -1.90 -19.61
CA LYS A 287 3.61 -0.50 -19.97
C LYS A 287 3.13 -0.35 -21.40
N VAL A 288 2.04 0.38 -21.60
CA VAL A 288 1.52 0.51 -22.96
C VAL A 288 2.46 1.48 -23.66
N ASN A 289 3.44 0.96 -24.41
CA ASN A 289 4.35 1.78 -25.19
C ASN A 289 3.53 2.65 -26.15
N GLY A 290 3.49 3.95 -25.86
CA GLY A 290 2.66 4.92 -26.55
C GLY A 290 2.32 6.08 -25.63
N TRP A 291 2.11 7.26 -26.21
CA TRP A 291 1.54 8.38 -25.48
C TRP A 291 0.03 8.21 -25.55
N TYR A 292 -0.73 8.59 -24.53
CA TYR A 292 -2.18 8.46 -24.55
C TYR A 292 -2.79 9.73 -24.00
N ASP A 293 -3.97 10.09 -24.50
CA ASP A 293 -4.68 11.23 -23.94
C ASP A 293 -5.36 10.89 -22.60
N LEU A 294 -5.94 11.90 -21.95
CA LEU A 294 -6.69 11.76 -20.69
C LEU A 294 -7.93 10.85 -20.80
N LYS A 295 -8.27 10.38 -22.01
CA LYS A 295 -9.36 9.43 -22.28
C LYS A 295 -8.83 8.04 -22.65
N GLY A 296 -7.54 7.78 -22.48
CA GLY A 296 -6.92 6.47 -22.76
C GLY A 296 -6.74 6.15 -24.24
N ARG A 297 -6.83 7.14 -25.16
CA ARG A 297 -6.63 6.92 -26.60
C ARG A 297 -5.16 7.03 -26.98
N LYS A 298 -4.64 6.05 -27.73
CA LYS A 298 -3.24 6.01 -28.19
C LYS A 298 -2.92 7.17 -29.12
N LEU A 299 -1.85 7.87 -28.82
CA LEU A 299 -1.24 8.93 -29.59
C LEU A 299 -0.03 8.37 -30.36
N ASN A 300 0.11 8.82 -31.60
CA ASN A 300 1.14 8.33 -32.53
C ASN A 300 2.53 8.92 -32.26
N SER A 301 2.65 9.93 -31.39
CA SER A 301 3.91 10.59 -31.05
C SER A 301 3.83 11.27 -29.68
N LYS A 302 5.01 11.63 -29.13
CA LYS A 302 5.11 12.40 -27.88
C LYS A 302 4.43 13.77 -28.08
N PRO A 303 3.49 14.18 -27.21
CA PRO A 303 2.87 15.50 -27.30
C PRO A 303 3.95 16.59 -27.24
N GLN A 304 4.04 17.42 -28.27
CA GLN A 304 5.10 18.44 -28.37
C GLN A 304 4.72 19.78 -27.71
N ASN A 305 3.48 19.96 -27.26
CA ASN A 305 3.00 21.23 -26.70
C ASN A 305 2.54 21.10 -25.23
N LYS A 306 3.17 21.85 -24.33
CA LYS A 306 2.87 21.98 -22.89
C LYS A 306 1.60 22.82 -22.61
N GLY A 307 0.49 22.53 -23.28
CA GLY A 307 -0.76 23.29 -23.15
C GLY A 307 -1.89 22.48 -22.52
N MET A 308 -2.35 22.88 -21.34
CA MET A 308 -3.62 22.47 -20.73
C MET A 308 -4.77 22.47 -21.75
N PHE A 309 -5.51 21.36 -21.85
CA PHE A 309 -6.83 21.35 -22.50
C PHE A 309 -7.90 21.67 -21.45
N ILE A 310 -8.23 22.96 -21.29
CA ILE A 310 -9.51 23.37 -20.70
C ILE A 310 -10.55 23.29 -21.82
N GLY A 311 -11.59 22.49 -21.62
CA GLY A 311 -12.73 22.43 -22.54
C GLY A 311 -13.40 23.80 -22.61
N ASN A 312 -13.46 24.41 -23.80
CA ASN A 312 -14.29 25.57 -24.01
C ASN A 312 -15.62 25.14 -24.63
N THR A 313 -16.68 25.32 -23.86
CA THR A 313 -18.07 25.36 -24.31
C THR A 313 -18.25 26.45 -25.36
N ASN A 314 -18.79 26.07 -26.52
CA ASN A 314 -19.49 26.91 -27.52
C ASN A 314 -18.82 28.21 -27.98
N ILE A 315 -18.34 28.23 -29.24
CA ILE A 315 -18.61 29.36 -30.13
C ILE A 315 -19.13 28.78 -31.45
N GLN A 316 -20.37 29.17 -31.77
CA GLN A 316 -21.02 28.89 -33.05
C GLN A 316 -20.31 29.64 -34.18
N LYS A 317 -20.18 28.95 -35.33
CA LYS A 317 -19.87 29.39 -36.71
C LYS A 317 -18.91 30.56 -36.88
#